data_AF-A0A7X9CML7-F1
#
_entry.id   AF-A0A7X9CML7-F1
#
_cell.length_a   1.000
_cell.length_b   1.000
_cell.length_c   1.000
_cell.angle_alpha   90.00
_cell.angle_beta   90.00
_cell.angle_gamma   90.00
#
_symmetry.space_group_name_H-M   'P 1'
#
loop_
_entity.id
_entity.type
_entity.pdbx_description
1 polymer ?
#
loop_
_entity_poly.entity_id
_entity_poly.type
_entity_poly.pdbx_seq_one_letter_code
_entity_poly.pdbx_strand_id
1 'polypeptide(L)' 'MNKKTRKTFSKFKENVDLHDINELIEMGLKKEEISRELGISQKYIKKILNDYYKDY' A
#
# COMPACT_ATOMS: atom_id res chain seq x y z
N MET A 1 -18.17 -23.85 3.86
CA MET A 1 -18.02 -22.59 3.10
C MET A 1 -17.21 -21.60 3.95
N ASN A 2 -15.95 -21.35 3.59
CA ASN A 2 -15.05 -20.48 4.34
C ASN A 2 -15.62 -19.04 4.37
N LYS A 3 -16.11 -18.62 5.53
CA LYS A 3 -16.37 -17.21 5.84
C LYS A 3 -15.02 -16.50 5.95
N LYS A 4 -14.43 -16.14 4.79
CA LYS A 4 -13.30 -15.22 4.75
C LYS A 4 -13.73 -13.96 5.48
N THR A 5 -13.07 -13.73 6.59
CA THR A 5 -13.22 -12.58 7.46
C THR A 5 -13.26 -11.33 6.60
N ARG A 6 -14.41 -10.65 6.57
CA ARG A 6 -14.49 -9.27 6.12
C ARG A 6 -13.73 -8.46 7.16
N LYS A 7 -12.39 -8.46 7.09
CA LYS A 7 -11.56 -7.46 7.76
C LYS A 7 -12.00 -6.16 7.13
N THR A 8 -12.84 -5.44 7.86
CA THR A 8 -13.29 -4.11 7.50
C THR A 8 -12.02 -3.28 7.30
N PHE A 9 -11.70 -2.94 6.05
CA PHE A 9 -10.67 -1.97 5.68
C PHE A 9 -11.18 -0.59 6.09
N SER A 10 -11.42 -0.41 7.39
CA SER A 10 -11.93 0.82 7.99
C SER A 10 -10.76 1.73 8.30
N LYS A 11 -10.24 2.30 7.22
CA LYS A 11 -9.54 3.58 7.09
C LYS A 11 -8.77 3.48 5.78
N PHE A 12 -9.44 3.77 4.67
CA PHE A 12 -8.72 4.35 3.56
C PHE A 12 -8.08 5.60 4.14
N LYS A 13 -6.79 5.54 4.44
CA LYS A 13 -6.02 6.72 4.78
C LYS A 13 -6.01 7.50 3.46
N GLU A 14 -6.92 8.46 3.31
CA GLU A 14 -7.13 9.18 2.04
C GLU A 14 -5.88 9.95 1.58
N ASN A 15 -4.87 10.04 2.45
CA ASN A 15 -3.56 10.63 2.21
C ASN A 15 -2.48 9.57 2.47
N VAL A 16 -2.39 8.55 1.62
CA VAL A 16 -1.18 7.71 1.55
C VAL A 16 -0.31 8.24 0.45
N ASP A 17 0.82 8.81 0.83
CA ASP A 17 1.80 9.39 -0.07
C ASP A 17 2.98 8.43 -0.29
N LEU A 18 3.88 8.81 -1.20
CA LEU A 18 5.10 8.05 -1.46
C LEU A 18 5.92 7.83 -0.19
N HIS A 19 5.94 8.79 0.73
CA HIS A 19 6.72 8.70 1.97
C HIS A 19 6.28 7.51 2.82
N ASP A 20 4.98 7.37 3.10
CA ASP A 20 4.45 6.22 3.86
C ASP A 20 4.80 4.88 3.18
N ILE A 21 4.77 4.84 1.83
CA ILE A 21 5.11 3.64 1.07
C ILE A 21 6.63 3.37 1.13
N ASN A 22 7.46 4.40 1.04
CA ASN A 22 8.91 4.28 1.03
C ASN A 22 9.43 3.83 2.39
N GLU A 23 8.91 4.39 3.50
CA GLU A 23 9.26 3.95 4.85
C GLU A 23 9.06 2.44 5.03
N LEU A 24 7.94 1.92 4.55
CA LEU A 24 7.65 0.49 4.66
C LEU A 24 8.54 -0.36 3.73
N ILE A 25 8.89 0.14 2.54
CA ILE A 25 9.87 -0.53 1.67
C ILE A 25 11.25 -0.56 2.31
N GLU A 26 11.67 0.53 2.96
CA GLU A 26 12.95 0.61 3.70
C GLU A 26 12.97 -0.31 4.92
N MET A 27 11.82 -0.54 5.56
CA MET A 27 11.64 -1.58 6.58
C MET A 27 11.65 -3.01 6.00
N GLY A 28 11.74 -3.17 4.68
CA GLY A 28 11.79 -4.46 3.99
C GLY A 28 10.43 -5.11 3.73
N LEU A 29 9.32 -4.36 3.88
CA LEU A 29 7.98 -4.88 3.64
C LEU A 29 7.70 -5.06 2.15
N LYS A 30 6.96 -6.13 1.84
CA LYS A 30 6.50 -6.38 0.47
C LYS A 30 5.28 -5.52 0.15
N LYS A 31 5.05 -5.25 -1.13
CA LYS A 31 3.87 -4.50 -1.63
C LYS A 31 2.54 -5.08 -1.14
N GLU A 32 2.48 -6.40 -0.94
CA GLU A 32 1.32 -7.10 -0.39
C GLU A 32 1.06 -6.73 1.07
N GLU A 33 2.11 -6.60 1.88
CA GLU A 33 2.03 -6.20 3.28
C GLU A 33 1.70 -4.71 3.39
N ILE A 34 2.39 -3.88 2.61
CA ILE A 34 2.13 -2.44 2.50
C ILE A 34 0.67 -2.17 2.14
N SER A 35 0.13 -2.94 1.17
CA SER A 35 -1.28 -2.84 0.77
C SER A 35 -2.26 -3.16 1.89
N ARG A 36 -1.90 -4.09 2.79
CA ARG A 36 -2.73 -4.47 3.94
C ARG A 36 -2.62 -3.47 5.08
N GLU A 37 -1.41 -2.98 5.35
CA GLU A 37 -1.13 -2.00 6.40
C GLU A 37 -1.73 -0.64 6.08
N LEU A 38 -1.52 -0.15 4.86
CA LEU A 38 -2.00 1.16 4.43
C LEU A 38 -3.44 1.13 3.90
N GLY A 39 -4.04 -0.06 3.75
CA GLY A 39 -5.41 -0.21 3.25
C GLY A 39 -5.60 0.24 1.80
N ILE A 40 -4.51 0.31 1.03
CA ILE A 40 -4.50 0.74 -0.38
C ILE A 40 -4.27 -0.45 -1.32
N SER A 41 -4.70 -0.33 -2.57
CA SER A 41 -4.44 -1.38 -3.55
C SER A 41 -2.96 -1.44 -3.95
N GLN A 42 -2.44 -2.64 -4.21
CA GLN A 42 -1.09 -2.82 -4.77
C GLN A 42 -0.90 -2.07 -6.10
N LYS A 43 -1.98 -1.90 -6.87
CA LYS A 43 -1.97 -1.11 -8.11
C LYS A 43 -1.69 0.37 -7.82
N TYR A 44 -2.27 0.92 -6.74
CA TYR A 44 -1.99 2.28 -6.29
C TYR A 44 -0.54 2.43 -5.84
N ILE A 45 -0.02 1.49 -5.03
CA ILE A 45 1.40 1.44 -4.64
C ILE A 45 2.30 1.45 -5.87
N LYS A 46 2.02 0.58 -6.85
CA LYS A 46 2.78 0.51 -8.09
C LYS A 46 2.69 1.80 -8.90
N LYS A 47 1.53 2.47 -8.91
CA LYS A 47 1.35 3.76 -9.59
C LYS A 47 2.23 4.84 -8.93
N ILE A 48 2.17 4.99 -7.61
CA ILE A 48 2.98 5.97 -6.85
C ILE A 48 4.47 5.73 -7.07
N LEU A 49 4.94 4.48 -6.94
CA LEU A 49 6.34 4.16 -7.18
C LEU A 49 6.74 4.43 -8.63
N ASN A 50 5.91 4.04 -9.60
CA ASN A 50 6.22 4.28 -11.00
C ASN A 50 6.20 5.77 -11.35
N ASP A 51 5.35 6.57 -10.72
CA ASP A 51 5.34 8.03 -10.88
C ASP A 51 6.65 8.64 -10.36
N TYR A 52 7.10 8.20 -9.18
CA TYR A 52 8.37 8.65 -8.58
C TYR A 52 9.62 8.23 -9.37
N TYR A 53 9.70 6.96 -9.77
CA TYR A 53 10.88 6.42 -10.49
C TYR A 53 10.88 6.73 -11.99
N LYS A 54 9.80 7.27 -12.55
CA LYS A 54 9.75 7.64 -13.98
C LYS A 54 10.46 8.97 -14.26
N ASP A 55 10.61 9.80 -13.24
CA ASP A 55 11.35 11.07 -13.30
C ASP A 55 12.87 10.91 -13.00
N TYR A 56 13.35 9.68 -12.81
CA TYR A 56 14.77 9.35 -12.57
C TYR A 56 15.32 8.44 -13.68
#